data_AF-A0A8T1EG75-F1
#
_entry.id   AF-A0A8T1EG75-F1
#
_cell.length_a   1.000
_cell.length_b   1.000
_cell.length_c   1.000
_cell.angle_alpha   90.00
_cell.angle_beta   90.00
_cell.angle_gamma   90.00
#
_symmetry.space_group_name_H-M   'P 1'
#
loop_
_entity.id
_entity.type
_entity.pdbx_description
1 polymer ?
#
loop_
_entity_poly.entity_id
_entity_poly.type
_entity_poly.pdbx_seq_one_letter_code
_entity_poly.pdbx_strand_id
1 'polypeptide(L)'
;MPLNVHLLKVPGGHTSVCQPADISWNRPLKQRLRRQWIKRLSTQLSRVDGDGTQRATAPTREEVVRWVVEAWDDLSTTTISNGFSGILRESPNDEDTEATFNVITDKLAQLHLLDEDVGEVESEDDIVDRVLREASV
;
A
#
# COMPACT_ATOMS: atom_id res chain seq x y z
N MET A 1 -3.07 -16.97 -31.94
CA MET A 1 -4.25 -16.22 -31.45
C MET A 1 -3.77 -15.04 -30.62
N PRO A 2 -4.35 -13.85 -30.77
CA PRO A 2 -4.11 -12.76 -29.82
C PRO A 2 -4.67 -13.14 -28.44
N LEU A 3 -3.94 -12.82 -27.37
CA LEU A 3 -4.44 -12.86 -26.00
C LEU A 3 -5.58 -11.83 -25.92
N ASN A 4 -6.83 -12.28 -25.78
CA ASN A 4 -8.01 -11.42 -25.70
C ASN A 4 -8.06 -10.69 -24.34
N VAL A 5 -7.17 -9.73 -24.14
CA VAL A 5 -6.97 -9.01 -22.87
C VAL A 5 -7.22 -7.51 -23.04
N HIS A 6 -7.88 -6.91 -22.05
CA HIS A 6 -8.08 -5.46 -21.96
C HIS A 6 -7.04 -4.85 -21.03
N LEU A 7 -6.31 -3.84 -21.50
CA LEU A 7 -5.32 -3.13 -20.71
C LEU A 7 -5.93 -1.88 -20.07
N LEU A 8 -5.76 -1.75 -18.75
CA LEU A 8 -6.15 -0.56 -17.99
C LEU A 8 -4.97 0.40 -17.90
N LYS A 9 -5.21 1.69 -18.17
CA LYS A 9 -4.20 2.74 -18.02
C LYS A 9 -4.03 3.08 -16.54
N VAL A 10 -2.78 3.19 -16.10
CA VAL A 10 -2.43 3.67 -14.75
C VAL A 10 -1.82 5.07 -14.89
N PRO A 11 -2.37 6.10 -14.23
CA PRO A 11 -1.77 7.42 -14.21
C PRO A 11 -0.36 7.40 -13.62
N GLY A 12 0.54 8.22 -14.16
CA GLY A 12 1.89 8.36 -13.62
C GLY A 12 1.86 8.81 -12.16
N GLY A 13 2.69 8.22 -11.31
CA GLY A 13 2.78 8.56 -9.88
C GLY A 13 1.68 7.97 -8.98
N HIS A 14 0.69 7.27 -9.54
CA HIS A 14 -0.48 6.77 -8.79
C HIS A 14 -0.50 5.24 -8.62
N THR A 15 0.63 4.56 -8.83
CA THR A 15 0.68 3.09 -8.75
C THR A 15 0.27 2.56 -7.37
N SER A 16 0.60 3.30 -6.30
CA SER A 16 0.26 2.96 -4.92
C SER A 16 -1.25 2.83 -4.66
N VAL A 17 -2.08 3.55 -5.42
CA VAL A 17 -3.55 3.58 -5.27
C VAL A 17 -4.29 2.94 -6.44
N CYS A 18 -3.65 2.79 -7.60
CA CYS A 18 -4.27 2.23 -8.80
C CYS A 18 -3.82 0.79 -9.12
N GLN A 19 -2.70 0.30 -8.58
CA GLN A 19 -2.24 -1.05 -8.84
C GLN A 19 -2.57 -1.98 -7.66
N PRO A 20 -3.39 -3.04 -7.87
CA PRO A 20 -3.79 -3.97 -6.82
C PRO A 20 -2.64 -4.53 -5.98
N ALA A 21 -1.51 -4.78 -6.65
CA ALA A 21 -0.30 -5.28 -6.03
C ALA A 21 0.29 -4.34 -5.00
N ASP A 22 0.42 -3.06 -5.35
CA ASP A 22 0.96 -2.04 -4.45
C ASP A 22 -0.01 -1.68 -3.34
N ILE A 23 -1.32 -1.74 -3.62
CA ILE A 23 -2.38 -1.50 -2.64
C ILE A 23 -2.33 -2.54 -1.52
N SER A 24 -2.15 -3.82 -1.85
CA SER A 24 -2.52 -4.89 -0.90
C SER A 24 -1.44 -5.90 -0.59
N TRP A 25 -0.78 -6.54 -1.57
CA TRP A 25 0.10 -7.69 -1.29
C TRP A 25 1.60 -7.40 -1.34
N ASN A 26 2.08 -6.35 -2.04
CA ASN A 26 3.51 -6.05 -2.12
C ASN A 26 4.11 -5.69 -0.75
N ARG A 27 3.43 -4.89 0.06
CA ARG A 27 3.87 -4.54 1.42
C ARG A 27 3.98 -5.79 2.32
N PRO A 28 2.93 -6.61 2.51
CA PRO A 28 3.02 -7.79 3.36
C PRO A 28 4.00 -8.85 2.84
N LEU A 29 4.20 -8.95 1.51
CA LEU A 29 5.22 -9.83 0.93
C LEU A 29 6.65 -9.35 1.26
N LYS A 30 6.94 -8.05 1.09
CA LYS A 30 8.22 -7.44 1.49
C LYS A 30 8.50 -7.62 3.00
N GLN A 31 7.47 -7.50 3.85
CA GLN A 31 7.61 -7.70 5.29
C GLN A 31 7.97 -9.16 5.64
N ARG A 32 7.33 -10.14 5.00
CA ARG A 32 7.64 -11.56 5.19
C ARG A 32 9.06 -11.90 4.77
N LEU A 33 9.51 -11.41 3.61
CA LEU A 33 10.90 -11.57 3.15
C LEU A 33 11.89 -10.95 4.12
N ARG A 34 11.59 -9.75 4.64
CA ARG A 34 12.41 -9.08 5.66
C ARG A 34 12.51 -9.91 6.94
N ARG A 35 11.42 -10.55 7.37
CA ARG A 35 11.41 -11.44 8.55
C ARG A 35 12.33 -12.66 8.35
N GLN A 36 12.28 -13.29 7.17
CA GLN A 36 13.17 -14.42 6.84
C GLN A 36 14.64 -13.99 6.82
N TRP A 37 14.92 -12.82 6.24
CA TRP A 37 16.26 -12.23 6.24
C TRP A 37 16.79 -11.98 7.66
N ILE A 38 16.00 -11.35 8.53
CA ILE A 38 16.39 -11.09 9.92
C ILE A 38 16.64 -12.41 10.67
N LYS A 39 15.73 -13.39 10.53
CA LYS A 39 15.89 -14.72 11.16
C LYS A 39 17.19 -15.40 10.72
N ARG A 40 17.53 -15.30 9.44
CA ARG A 40 18.79 -15.83 8.90
C ARG A 40 19.99 -15.13 9.52
N LEU A 41 19.99 -13.81 9.57
CA LEU A 41 21.09 -13.04 10.18
C LEU A 41 21.27 -13.36 11.66
N SER A 42 20.18 -13.43 12.43
CA SER A 42 20.23 -13.80 13.85
C SER A 42 20.82 -15.20 14.06
N THR A 43 20.47 -16.16 13.19
CA THR A 43 21.02 -17.52 13.24
C THR A 43 22.51 -17.58 12.90
N GLN A 44 22.98 -16.71 12.00
CA GLN A 44 24.42 -16.60 11.71
C GLN A 44 25.16 -16.01 12.90
N LEU A 45 24.61 -14.95 13.50
CA LEU A 45 25.22 -14.27 14.63
C LEU A 45 25.30 -15.17 15.87
N SER A 46 24.29 -16.00 16.13
CA SER A 46 24.28 -16.94 17.26
C SER A 46 25.26 -18.11 17.12
N ARG A 47 25.89 -18.30 15.95
CA ARG A 47 26.90 -19.35 15.70
C ARG A 47 28.33 -18.83 15.79
N VAL A 48 28.50 -17.52 15.99
CA VAL A 48 29.81 -16.90 16.17
C VAL A 48 30.23 -17.07 17.63
N ASP A 49 30.78 -18.24 17.97
CA ASP A 49 31.44 -18.46 19.26
C ASP A 49 32.91 -18.03 19.16
N GLY A 50 33.22 -16.77 19.50
CA GLY A 50 34.59 -16.25 19.60
C GLY A 50 34.83 -14.89 18.94
N ASP A 51 35.98 -14.28 19.27
CA ASP A 51 36.47 -12.93 18.93
C ASP A 51 36.73 -12.67 17.42
N GLY A 52 35.99 -13.34 16.54
CA GLY A 52 36.10 -13.22 15.09
C GLY A 52 34.91 -12.48 14.50
N THR A 53 35.18 -11.36 13.81
CA THR A 53 34.18 -10.63 13.03
C THR A 53 33.72 -11.47 11.83
N GLN A 54 32.72 -12.32 12.01
CA GLN A 54 32.18 -13.14 10.93
C GLN A 54 31.20 -12.31 10.08
N ARG A 55 31.56 -12.06 8.81
CA ARG A 55 30.74 -11.29 7.88
C ARG A 55 29.47 -12.07 7.53
N ALA A 56 28.31 -11.42 7.66
CA ALA A 56 27.03 -12.01 7.28
C ALA A 56 27.07 -12.50 5.82
N THR A 57 26.73 -13.78 5.63
CA THR A 57 26.63 -14.41 4.33
C THR A 57 25.28 -14.07 3.70
N ALA A 58 25.32 -13.69 2.42
CA ALA A 58 24.13 -13.49 1.61
C ALA A 58 23.33 -14.81 1.49
N PRO A 59 22.01 -14.75 1.26
CA PRO A 59 21.25 -15.94 0.97
C PRO A 59 21.50 -16.41 -0.47
N THR A 60 21.38 -17.72 -0.71
CA THR A 60 21.41 -18.26 -2.08
C THR A 60 20.14 -17.90 -2.83
N ARG A 61 20.17 -18.01 -4.16
CA ARG A 61 18.97 -17.81 -4.99
C ARG A 61 17.85 -18.79 -4.60
N GLU A 62 18.19 -20.03 -4.29
CA GLU A 62 17.23 -21.06 -3.86
C GLU A 62 16.59 -20.72 -2.51
N GLU A 63 17.36 -20.18 -1.57
CA GLU A 63 16.82 -19.67 -0.30
C GLU A 63 15.83 -18.54 -0.53
N VAL A 64 16.20 -17.55 -1.35
CA VAL A 64 15.31 -16.41 -1.66
C VAL A 64 14.05 -16.87 -2.37
N VAL A 65 14.14 -17.77 -3.37
CA VAL A 65 12.97 -18.31 -4.07
C VAL A 65 12.05 -19.04 -3.10
N ARG A 66 12.59 -19.88 -2.22
CA ARG A 66 11.81 -20.55 -1.19
C ARG A 66 11.11 -19.56 -0.26
N TRP A 67 11.78 -18.49 0.17
CA TRP A 67 11.14 -17.44 0.97
C TRP A 67 10.03 -16.72 0.23
N VAL A 68 10.16 -16.51 -1.08
CA VAL A 68 9.10 -15.90 -1.90
C VAL A 68 7.88 -16.82 -1.99
N VAL A 69 8.09 -18.13 -2.21
CA VAL A 69 7.01 -19.12 -2.24
C VAL A 69 6.29 -19.19 -0.89
N GLU A 70 7.03 -19.36 0.20
CA GLU A 70 6.47 -19.37 1.56
C GLU A 70 5.71 -18.06 1.85
N ALA A 71 6.28 -16.92 1.47
CA ALA A 71 5.65 -15.63 1.71
C ALA A 71 4.37 -15.43 0.91
N TRP A 72 4.28 -16.01 -0.29
CA TRP A 72 3.11 -15.97 -1.15
C TRP A 72 2.01 -16.89 -0.63
N ASP A 73 2.34 -18.12 -0.24
CA ASP A 73 1.39 -19.08 0.33
C ASP A 73 0.80 -18.58 1.66
N ASP A 74 1.57 -17.80 2.44
CA ASP A 74 1.13 -17.15 3.68
C ASP A 74 0.21 -15.92 3.44
N LEU A 75 -0.03 -15.49 2.20
CA LEU A 75 -0.96 -14.41 1.91
C LEU A 75 -2.40 -14.92 1.91
N SER A 76 -3.27 -14.25 2.64
CA SER A 76 -4.69 -14.60 2.62
C SER A 76 -5.33 -14.22 1.28
N THR A 77 -6.31 -14.99 0.84
CA THR A 77 -7.14 -14.66 -0.32
C THR A 77 -7.77 -13.27 -0.15
N THR A 78 -8.22 -12.93 1.06
CA THR A 78 -8.73 -11.59 1.40
C THR A 78 -7.72 -10.49 1.13
N THR A 79 -6.44 -10.70 1.47
CA THR A 79 -5.37 -9.73 1.15
C THR A 79 -5.28 -9.50 -0.35
N ILE A 80 -5.34 -10.55 -1.16
CA ILE A 80 -5.26 -10.43 -2.62
C ILE A 80 -6.52 -9.73 -3.17
N SER A 81 -7.71 -10.18 -2.76
CA SER A 81 -8.98 -9.63 -3.21
C SER A 81 -9.14 -8.14 -2.85
N ASN A 82 -8.68 -7.73 -1.66
CA ASN A 82 -8.73 -6.33 -1.23
C ASN A 82 -7.87 -5.40 -2.11
N GLY A 83 -6.87 -5.91 -2.82
CA GLY A 83 -6.14 -5.10 -3.81
C GLY A 83 -7.02 -4.64 -4.96
N PHE A 84 -8.05 -5.41 -5.31
CA PHE A 84 -8.95 -5.10 -6.42
C PHE A 84 -10.22 -4.37 -5.99
N SER A 85 -10.56 -4.37 -4.70
CA SER A 85 -11.85 -3.86 -4.23
C SER A 85 -12.04 -2.36 -4.48
N GLY A 86 -11.00 -1.54 -4.42
CA GLY A 86 -11.09 -0.11 -4.73
C GLY A 86 -11.16 0.21 -6.24
N ILE A 87 -10.71 -0.72 -7.09
CA ILE A 87 -10.61 -0.52 -8.54
C ILE A 87 -11.85 -1.04 -9.26
N LEU A 88 -12.48 -2.09 -8.70
CA LEU A 88 -13.66 -2.73 -9.27
C LEU A 88 -14.98 -2.18 -8.71
N ARG A 89 -14.92 -1.25 -7.74
CA ARG A 89 -16.13 -0.57 -7.25
C ARG A 89 -16.58 0.43 -8.30
N GLU A 90 -17.86 0.35 -8.67
CA GLU A 90 -18.56 1.49 -9.25
C GLU A 90 -18.47 2.66 -8.26
N SER A 91 -18.43 3.90 -8.78
CA SER A 91 -18.32 5.10 -7.94
C SER A 91 -19.26 4.98 -6.75
N PRO A 92 -18.76 5.11 -5.51
CA PRO A 92 -19.63 5.01 -4.36
C PRO A 92 -20.73 6.07 -4.48
N ASN A 93 -21.93 5.75 -4.00
CA ASN A 93 -22.97 6.76 -3.86
C ASN A 93 -22.41 7.90 -2.98
N ASP A 94 -22.57 9.14 -3.42
CA ASP A 94 -21.99 10.29 -2.72
C ASP A 94 -22.45 10.36 -1.26
N GLU A 95 -23.70 9.98 -0.98
CA GLU A 95 -24.29 9.94 0.37
C GLU A 95 -23.55 8.99 1.34
N ASP A 96 -23.19 7.78 0.91
CA ASP A 96 -22.47 6.81 1.76
C ASP A 96 -21.04 7.27 2.06
N THR A 97 -20.46 7.98 1.11
CA THR A 97 -19.10 8.52 1.19
C THR A 97 -19.06 9.67 2.19
N GLU A 98 -19.99 10.61 2.08
CA GLU A 98 -20.14 11.75 2.99
C GLU A 98 -20.42 11.29 4.42
N ALA A 99 -21.32 10.32 4.61
CA ALA A 99 -21.59 9.73 5.92
C ALA A 99 -20.33 9.11 6.55
N THR A 100 -19.50 8.44 5.76
CA THR A 100 -18.24 7.86 6.24
C THR A 100 -17.21 8.93 6.60
N PHE A 101 -17.09 9.99 5.79
CA PHE A 101 -16.21 11.13 6.08
C PHE A 101 -16.59 11.81 7.38
N ASN A 102 -17.88 12.10 7.59
CA ASN A 102 -18.36 12.74 8.81
C ASN A 102 -17.99 11.93 10.06
N VAL A 103 -18.16 10.60 10.03
CA VAL A 103 -17.76 9.71 11.14
C VAL A 103 -16.25 9.76 11.43
N ILE A 104 -15.41 9.82 10.38
CA ILE A 104 -13.96 9.92 10.54
C ILE A 104 -13.58 11.28 11.13
N THR A 105 -14.15 12.36 10.58
CA THR A 105 -13.93 13.75 11.04
C THR A 105 -14.28 13.90 12.51
N ASP A 106 -15.46 13.43 12.93
CA ASP A 106 -15.89 13.47 14.34
C ASP A 106 -14.90 12.76 15.28
N LYS A 107 -14.36 11.62 14.82
CA LYS A 107 -13.41 10.85 15.64
C LYS A 107 -12.05 11.52 15.73
N LEU A 108 -11.60 12.17 14.67
CA LEU A 108 -10.37 12.96 14.68
C LEU A 108 -10.53 14.21 15.56
N ALA A 109 -11.71 14.85 15.55
CA ALA A 109 -12.04 15.95 16.44
C ALA A 109 -11.96 15.53 17.91
N GLN A 110 -12.58 14.39 18.26
CA GLN A 110 -12.53 13.83 19.62
C GLN A 110 -11.10 13.51 20.09
N LEU A 111 -10.19 13.22 19.17
CA LEU A 111 -8.79 12.94 19.46
C LEU A 111 -7.91 14.19 19.43
N HIS A 112 -8.48 15.38 19.17
CA HIS A 112 -7.75 16.63 18.96
C HIS A 112 -6.67 16.51 17.88
N LEU A 113 -6.98 15.77 16.81
CA LEU A 113 -6.10 15.57 15.64
C LEU A 113 -6.51 16.41 14.43
N LEU A 114 -7.51 17.28 14.59
CA LEU A 114 -7.87 18.27 13.58
C LEU A 114 -7.05 19.55 13.83
N ASP A 115 -6.62 20.17 12.74
CA ASP A 115 -5.96 21.47 12.78
C ASP A 115 -7.03 22.56 12.80
N GLU A 116 -7.24 23.16 13.98
CA GLU A 116 -8.27 24.18 14.21
C GLU A 116 -7.91 25.52 13.53
N ASP A 117 -6.64 25.74 13.15
CA ASP A 117 -6.18 26.99 12.56
C ASP A 117 -6.48 27.09 11.05
N VAL A 118 -6.75 25.96 10.38
CA VAL A 118 -6.96 25.89 8.93
C VAL A 118 -8.36 26.34 8.50
N GLY A 119 -9.36 26.25 9.39
CA GLY A 119 -10.75 26.60 9.11
C GLY A 119 -11.45 25.61 8.16
N GLU A 120 -12.71 25.90 7.80
CA GLU A 120 -13.45 25.13 6.79
C GLU A 120 -12.92 25.49 5.38
N VAL A 121 -12.59 24.47 4.59
CA VAL A 121 -12.16 24.61 3.20
C VAL A 121 -13.26 24.03 2.34
N GLU A 122 -13.88 24.84 1.50
CA GLU A 122 -14.90 24.37 0.57
C GLU A 122 -14.23 23.68 -0.63
N SER A 123 -14.91 22.72 -1.26
CA SER A 123 -14.40 22.07 -2.48
C SER A 123 -14.09 23.07 -3.59
N GLU A 124 -14.75 24.23 -3.59
CA GLU A 124 -14.52 25.31 -4.54
C GLU A 124 -13.17 26.01 -4.40
N ASP A 125 -12.52 25.86 -3.24
CA ASP A 125 -11.20 26.42 -2.95
C ASP A 125 -10.07 25.55 -3.53
N ASP A 126 -10.37 24.36 -4.07
CA ASP A 126 -9.38 23.52 -4.74
C ASP A 126 -8.86 24.23 -6.01
N ILE A 127 -7.55 24.44 -6.02
CA ILE A 127 -6.81 25.18 -7.05
C ILE A 127 -7.06 24.57 -8.44
N VAL A 128 -7.28 23.26 -8.53
CA VAL A 128 -7.53 22.58 -9.81
C VAL A 128 -8.86 23.02 -10.42
N ASP A 129 -9.92 23.09 -9.62
CA ASP A 129 -11.27 23.47 -10.08
C ASP A 129 -11.39 24.97 -10.36
N ARG A 130 -10.63 25.81 -9.63
CA ARG A 130 -10.53 27.25 -9.93
C ARG A 130 -9.84 27.49 -11.28
N VAL A 131 -8.72 26.81 -11.56
CA VAL A 131 -7.97 26.97 -12.81
C VAL A 131 -8.76 26.48 -14.02
N LEU A 132 -9.54 25.40 -13.88
CA LEU A 132 -10.39 24.89 -14.96
C LEU A 132 -11.55 25.85 -15.32
N ARG A 133 -12.10 26.57 -14.32
CA ARG A 133 -13.11 27.63 -14.54
C ARG A 133 -12.50 28.84 -15.23
N GLU A 134 -11.34 29.31 -14.78
CA GLU A 134 -10.63 30.46 -15.36
C GLU A 134 -10.14 30.20 -16.80
N ALA A 135 -9.82 28.95 -17.14
CA ALA A 135 -9.44 28.55 -18.51
C ALA A 135 -10.63 28.41 -19.48
N SER A 136 -11.88 28.50 -18.99
CA SER A 136 -13.10 28.36 -19.80
C SER A 136 -13.77 29.71 -20.15
N VAL A 137 -13.09 30.84 -19.89
CA VAL A 137 -13.50 32.21 -20.27
C VAL A 137 -12.53 32.77 -21.32
#